data_AF-A0A9D0HF60-F1
#
_entry.id   AF-A0A9D0HF60-F1
#
_cell.length_a   1.000
_cell.length_b   1.000
_cell.length_c   1.000
_cell.angle_alpha   90.00
_cell.angle_beta   90.00
_cell.angle_gamma   90.00
#
_symmetry.space_group_name_H-M   'P 1'
#
loop_
_entity.id
_entity.type
_entity.pdbx_description
1 polymer ?
#
loop_
_entity_poly.entity_id
_entity_poly.type
_entity_poly.pdbx_seq_one_letter_code
_entity_poly.pdbx_strand_id
1 'polypeptide(L)'
;MQNWRAQGLKIHWLTLLLDNPNDGPPTMEGVKTWKNKFGLTLSAVAADPNFSMVPGSTVGTPQFTIIDPRTMKVASVLSGVSLYGMLENIARKNQVTP
;
A
#
# COMPACT_ATOMS: atom_id res chain seq x y z
N MET A 1 -10.39 -6.32 -8.39
CA MET A 1 -9.12 -5.56 -8.30
C MET A 1 -8.85 -4.93 -9.65
N GLN A 2 -8.48 -3.64 -9.67
CA GLN A 2 -7.98 -2.99 -10.88
C GLN A 2 -6.76 -3.77 -11.41
N ASN A 3 -6.75 -4.09 -12.70
CA ASN A 3 -5.68 -4.87 -13.31
C ASN A 3 -4.64 -3.94 -13.97
N TRP A 4 -3.88 -3.21 -13.15
CA TRP A 4 -2.83 -2.28 -13.62
C TRP A 4 -1.75 -2.96 -14.44
N ARG A 5 -1.45 -4.23 -14.13
CA ARG A 5 -0.51 -5.03 -14.90
C ARG A 5 -0.99 -5.19 -16.35
N ALA A 6 -2.27 -5.48 -16.57
CA ALA A 6 -2.84 -5.54 -17.93
C ALA A 6 -2.86 -4.18 -18.63
N GLN A 7 -2.89 -3.08 -17.87
CA GLN A 7 -2.80 -1.71 -18.41
C GLN A 7 -1.36 -1.23 -18.65
N GLY A 8 -0.34 -2.07 -18.40
CA GLY A 8 1.07 -1.70 -18.52
C GLY A 8 1.55 -0.69 -17.46
N LEU A 9 0.75 -0.44 -16.42
CA LEU A 9 1.10 0.45 -15.33
C LEU A 9 1.95 -0.34 -14.32
N LYS A 10 3.19 0.10 -14.10
CA LYS A 10 4.16 -0.53 -13.18
C LYS A 10 3.90 -0.15 -11.72
N ILE A 11 2.65 -0.32 -11.28
CA ILE A 11 2.20 0.00 -9.93
C ILE A 11 2.37 -1.23 -9.04
N HIS A 12 3.08 -1.07 -7.93
CA HIS A 12 3.24 -2.09 -6.90
C HIS A 12 2.43 -1.70 -5.67
N TRP A 13 1.63 -2.62 -5.16
CA TRP A 13 0.79 -2.41 -3.99
C TRP A 13 1.31 -3.23 -2.81
N LEU A 14 1.64 -2.55 -1.72
CA LEU A 14 2.05 -3.14 -0.46
C LEU A 14 1.05 -2.75 0.61
N THR A 15 0.45 -3.73 1.27
CA THR A 15 -0.41 -3.50 2.44
C THR A 15 0.42 -3.67 3.70
N LEU A 16 0.37 -2.67 4.58
CA LEU A 16 1.08 -2.71 5.86
C LEU A 16 0.08 -2.95 6.97
N LEU A 17 0.37 -3.96 7.77
CA LEU A 17 -0.39 -4.28 8.96
C LEU A 17 0.20 -3.49 10.12
N LEU A 18 -0.64 -2.65 10.73
CA LEU A 18 -0.26 -1.77 11.84
C LEU A 18 -0.61 -2.36 13.21
N ASP A 19 -1.49 -3.36 13.24
CA ASP A 19 -1.97 -4.03 14.45
C ASP A 19 -2.18 -5.52 14.18
N ASN A 20 -1.95 -6.37 15.17
CA ASN A 20 -2.10 -7.81 15.04
C ASN A 20 -3.58 -8.20 15.11
N PRO A 21 -4.08 -9.16 14.30
CA PRO A 21 -5.45 -9.67 14.41
C PRO A 21 -5.90 -10.16 15.80
N ASN A 22 -4.96 -10.46 16.70
CA ASN A 22 -5.22 -10.93 18.07
C ASN A 22 -4.85 -9.90 19.15
N ASP A 23 -4.83 -8.61 18.79
CA ASP A 23 -4.33 -7.48 19.58
C ASP A 23 -2.81 -7.53 19.84
N GLY A 24 -2.15 -6.37 19.74
CA GLY A 24 -0.71 -6.20 19.99
C GLY A 24 0.11 -5.91 18.74
N PRO A 25 1.44 -5.74 18.84
CA PRO A 25 2.24 -5.28 17.72
C PRO A 25 2.13 -6.24 16.51
N PRO A 26 2.08 -5.70 15.28
CA PRO A 26 1.93 -6.52 14.09
C PRO A 26 3.14 -7.45 13.93
N THR A 27 2.86 -8.71 13.62
CA THR A 27 3.87 -9.74 13.39
C THR A 27 3.71 -10.36 12.01
N MET A 28 4.78 -10.97 11.47
CA MET A 28 4.69 -11.70 10.20
C MET A 28 3.74 -12.90 10.28
N GLU A 29 3.53 -13.48 11.47
CA GLU A 29 2.49 -14.49 11.68
C GLU A 29 1.10 -13.89 11.58
N GLY A 30 0.83 -12.76 12.25
CA GLY A 30 -0.43 -12.03 12.14
C GLY A 30 -0.75 -11.63 10.69
N VAL A 31 0.26 -11.22 9.92
CA VAL A 31 0.13 -10.97 8.47
C VAL A 31 -0.35 -12.22 7.72
N LYS A 32 0.26 -13.39 7.96
CA LYS A 32 -0.15 -14.65 7.32
C LYS A 32 -1.57 -15.02 7.70
N THR A 33 -1.92 -14.93 8.98
CA THR A 33 -3.27 -15.21 9.50
C THR A 33 -4.30 -14.31 8.85
N TRP A 34 -4.04 -13.00 8.80
CA TRP A 34 -4.93 -12.03 8.16
C TRP A 34 -5.08 -12.31 6.66
N LYS A 35 -3.97 -12.52 5.94
CA LYS A 35 -3.95 -12.82 4.51
C LYS A 35 -4.76 -14.08 4.18
N ASN A 36 -4.63 -15.12 5.00
CA ASN A 36 -5.39 -16.37 4.87
C ASN A 36 -6.88 -16.18 5.18
N LYS A 37 -7.20 -15.47 6.27
CA LYS A 37 -8.58 -15.20 6.70
C LYS A 37 -9.42 -14.51 5.63
N PHE A 38 -8.82 -13.60 4.86
CA PHE A 38 -9.50 -12.85 3.80
C PHE A 38 -9.19 -13.32 2.38
N GLY A 39 -8.48 -14.45 2.21
CA GLY A 39 -8.19 -15.01 0.89
C GLY A 39 -7.35 -14.10 -0.02
N LEU A 40 -6.47 -13.27 0.55
CA LEU A 40 -5.69 -12.27 -0.18
C LEU A 40 -4.48 -12.90 -0.87
N THR A 41 -4.64 -13.54 -2.01
CA THR A 41 -3.56 -14.34 -2.64
C THR A 41 -2.50 -13.50 -3.36
N LEU A 42 -2.87 -12.35 -3.93
CA LEU A 42 -2.00 -11.55 -4.81
C LEU A 42 -1.38 -10.31 -4.13
N SER A 43 -1.79 -9.99 -2.91
CA SER A 43 -1.30 -8.80 -2.20
C SER A 43 0.03 -9.09 -1.51
N ALA A 44 1.01 -8.22 -1.73
CA ALA A 44 2.17 -8.12 -0.86
C ALA A 44 1.70 -7.49 0.46
N VAL A 45 1.95 -8.17 1.58
CA VAL A 45 1.54 -7.71 2.91
C VAL A 45 2.73 -7.85 3.85
N ALA A 46 2.99 -6.84 4.67
CA ALA A 46 4.06 -6.85 5.66
C ALA A 46 3.58 -6.26 7.00
N ALA A 47 4.27 -6.62 8.08
CA ALA A 47 4.05 -6.03 9.40
C ALA A 47 4.87 -4.74 9.53
N ASP A 48 4.25 -3.66 10.00
CA ASP A 48 4.90 -2.36 10.19
C ASP A 48 4.61 -1.81 11.61
N PRO A 49 5.27 -2.38 12.64
CA PRO A 49 5.01 -1.99 14.04
C PRO A 49 5.43 -0.55 14.37
N ASN A 50 6.25 0.05 13.51
CA ASN A 50 6.80 1.39 13.72
C ASN A 50 6.13 2.45 12.83
N PHE A 51 5.08 2.09 12.09
CA PHE A 51 4.39 3.00 11.18
C PHE A 51 5.35 3.67 10.17
N SER A 52 6.37 2.94 9.72
CA SER A 52 7.49 3.45 8.93
C SER A 52 7.08 4.10 7.60
N MET A 53 5.91 3.75 7.07
CA MET A 53 5.36 4.31 5.83
C MET A 53 4.12 5.18 6.04
N VAL A 54 3.82 5.55 7.30
CA VAL A 54 2.75 6.48 7.67
C VAL A 54 3.39 7.83 8.01
N PRO A 55 3.43 8.78 7.06
CA PRO A 55 3.99 10.10 7.32
C PRO A 55 3.06 10.93 8.22
N GLY A 56 3.65 11.62 9.20
CA GLY A 56 2.95 12.52 10.13
C GLY A 56 2.91 12.01 11.58
N SER A 57 2.26 12.76 12.48
CA SER A 57 2.15 12.42 13.91
C SER A 57 0.85 11.67 14.27
N THR A 58 -0.05 11.47 13.31
CA THR A 58 -1.35 10.81 13.54
C THR A 58 -1.57 9.71 12.51
N VAL A 59 -1.80 8.49 13.01
CA VAL A 59 -2.10 7.32 12.19
C VAL A 59 -3.61 7.20 12.03
N GLY A 60 -4.12 7.42 10.81
CA GLY A 60 -5.50 7.14 10.45
C GLY A 60 -5.57 5.96 9.50
N THR A 61 -6.44 4.98 9.74
CA THR A 61 -6.67 3.87 8.80
C THR A 61 -8.09 3.93 8.22
N PRO A 62 -8.29 3.60 6.93
CA PRO A 62 -7.28 3.30 5.92
C PRO A 62 -6.55 4.56 5.42
N GLN A 63 -5.23 4.43 5.23
CA GLN A 63 -4.37 5.45 4.64
C GLN A 63 -3.50 4.82 3.55
N PHE A 64 -3.26 5.60 2.50
CA PHE A 64 -2.44 5.24 1.36
C PHE A 64 -1.31 6.25 1.21
N THR A 65 -0.07 5.74 1.17
CA THR A 65 1.12 6.53 0.90
C THR A 65 1.62 6.18 -0.49
N ILE A 66 1.62 7.16 -1.39
CA ILE A 66 2.16 6.99 -2.74
C ILE A 66 3.63 7.37 -2.70
N ILE A 67 4.50 6.44 -3.06
CA ILE A 67 5.95 6.64 -3.09
C ILE A 67 6.40 6.63 -4.55
N ASP A 68 7.21 7.62 -4.94
CA ASP A 68 7.92 7.57 -6.21
C ASP A 68 9.15 6.66 -6.08
N PRO A 69 9.20 5.52 -6.79
CA PRO A 69 10.30 4.58 -6.67
C PRO A 69 11.64 5.12 -7.21
N ARG A 70 11.63 6.19 -8.02
CA ARG A 70 12.88 6.78 -8.57
C ARG A 70 13.61 7.61 -7.52
N THR A 71 12.86 8.28 -6.66
CA THR A 71 13.39 9.20 -5.66
C THR A 71 13.28 8.66 -4.24
N MET A 72 12.50 7.59 -4.04
CA MET A 72 12.15 7.02 -2.73
C MET A 72 11.50 8.05 -1.79
N LYS A 73 10.85 9.07 -2.36
CA LYS A 73 10.15 10.11 -1.61
C LYS A 73 8.64 9.88 -1.67
N VAL A 74 7.96 10.33 -0.61
CA VAL A 74 6.49 10.39 -0.57
C VAL A 74 6.02 11.42 -1.59
N ALA A 75 5.28 10.96 -2.59
CA ALA A 75 4.65 11.81 -3.60
C ALA A 75 3.28 12.32 -3.13
N SER A 76 2.53 11.51 -2.39
CA SER A 76 1.22 11.89 -1.84
C SER A 76 0.82 10.99 -0.68
N VAL A 77 -0.04 11.52 0.19
CA VAL A 77 -0.63 10.83 1.32
C VAL A 77 -2.11 11.06 1.27
N LEU A 78 -2.86 9.97 1.38
CA LEU A 78 -4.29 9.98 1.09
C LEU A 78 -5.03 9.18 2.15
N SER A 79 -6.06 9.79 2.73
CA SER A 79 -6.94 9.16 3.72
C SER A 79 -8.26 8.74 3.08
N GLY A 80 -8.78 7.57 3.47
CA GLY A 80 -10.07 7.06 2.99
C GLY A 80 -9.99 6.20 1.72
N VAL A 81 -11.15 5.92 1.10
CA VAL A 81 -11.34 4.75 0.20
C VAL A 81 -11.32 5.02 -1.32
N SER A 82 -11.18 6.27 -1.80
CA SER A 82 -11.40 6.60 -3.22
C SER A 82 -10.18 7.17 -3.94
N LEU A 83 -9.26 6.33 -4.45
CA LEU A 83 -7.92 6.82 -4.86
C LEU A 83 -7.33 6.25 -6.16
N TYR A 84 -8.08 5.42 -6.87
CA TYR A 84 -7.54 4.71 -8.03
C TYR A 84 -7.16 5.64 -9.19
N GLY A 85 -7.93 6.69 -9.46
CA GLY A 85 -7.66 7.60 -10.60
C GLY A 85 -6.38 8.43 -10.45
N MET A 86 -6.03 8.89 -9.24
CA MET A 86 -4.82 9.69 -9.02
C MET A 86 -3.56 8.85 -9.18
N LEU A 87 -3.56 7.64 -8.63
CA LEU A 87 -2.45 6.69 -8.75
C LEU A 87 -2.20 6.33 -10.21
N GLU A 88 -3.26 6.03 -10.97
CA GLU A 88 -3.16 5.75 -12.41
C GLU A 88 -2.62 6.95 -13.19
N ASN A 89 -3.08 8.17 -12.88
CA ASN A 89 -2.58 9.38 -13.53
C ASN A 89 -1.07 9.60 -13.28
N ILE A 90 -0.59 9.37 -12.06
CA ILE A 90 0.84 9.44 -11.74
C ILE A 90 1.60 8.37 -12.51
N ALA A 91 1.10 7.13 -12.51
CA ALA A 91 1.75 6.03 -13.22
C ALA A 91 1.84 6.28 -14.73
N ARG A 92 0.77 6.80 -15.35
CA ARG A 92 0.76 7.17 -16.78
C ARG A 92 1.73 8.30 -17.09
N LYS A 93 1.78 9.36 -16.28
CA LYS A 93 2.76 10.46 -16.45
C LYS A 93 4.21 9.96 -16.38
N ASN A 94 4.45 8.92 -15.59
CA ASN A 94 5.77 8.34 -15.41
C ASN A 94 6.12 7.23 -16.41
N GLN A 95 5.18 6.81 -17.29
CA GLN A 95 5.53 5.96 -18.42
C GLN A 95 6.44 6.77 -19.34
N VAL A 96 7.72 6.42 -19.35
CA VAL A 96 8.65 6.91 -20.36
C VAL A 96 8.13 6.34 -21.68
N THR A 97 7.68 7.22 -22.58
CA THR A 97 7.35 6.83 -23.95
C THR A 97 8.58 6.13 -24.53
N PRO A 98 8.43 4.91 -25.09
CA PRO A 98 9.55 4.19 -25.68
C PRO A 98 10.23 5.01 -26.80
#